data_AF-A0A377XSG8-F1
#
_entry.id   AF-A0A377XSG8-F1
#
_cell.length_a   1.000
_cell.length_b   1.000
_cell.length_c   1.000
_cell.angle_alpha   90.00
_cell.angle_beta   90.00
_cell.angle_gamma   90.00
#
_symmetry.space_group_name_H-M   'P 1'
#
loop_
_entity.id
_entity.type
_entity.pdbx_description
1 polymer ?
#
loop_
_entity_poly.entity_id
_entity_poly.type
_entity_poly.pdbx_seq_one_letter_code
_entity_poly.pdbx_strand_id
1 'polypeptide(L)'
;MIGRPINFQGLGGDEANAQAQGILERAAHRAGFRDVVFQFEPVAAGLDFEATLSEEKRVLVVDIGGGTTDCSLLLMGPQWRERADRQQSLLGHSGCRIGGNDLDIALAFKCLMPLLGMGGETEKGTALPILPWWNAVAINDVPAQSDFYSTANGRLLNDLLRSARDADKVALLLKVWRQRLSYRLVRSAEESKIALSSAASVETALPFIQDELATAIAQQGLEAALDQPLTRIMEQVRLALDSSQTTPDVIYLTGGSARSPLIKKALAAQLPGIPLAGGDDFGSVTAGLGPLGAGGFPLALARRCRAAGLS
;
A
#
# COMPACT_ATOMS: atom_id res chain seq x y z
N MET A 1 -22.17 -4.57 7.78
CA MET A 1 -21.61 -3.41 7.04
C MET A 1 -20.35 -3.87 6.33
N ILE A 2 -20.08 -3.39 5.12
CA ILE A 2 -18.92 -3.74 4.31
C ILE A 2 -18.16 -2.46 3.97
N GLY A 3 -16.85 -2.44 4.22
CA GLY A 3 -15.98 -1.35 3.76
C GLY A 3 -15.85 -1.37 2.23
N ARG A 4 -15.84 -0.19 1.61
CA ARG A 4 -15.41 -0.02 0.23
C ARG A 4 -14.41 1.12 0.12
N PRO A 5 -13.45 1.06 -0.81
CA PRO A 5 -12.69 2.24 -1.18
C PRO A 5 -13.64 3.30 -1.77
N ILE A 6 -13.19 4.56 -1.78
CA ILE A 6 -13.96 5.61 -2.46
C ILE A 6 -14.01 5.31 -3.96
N ASN A 7 -12.88 4.90 -4.56
CA ASN A 7 -12.81 4.38 -5.91
C ASN A 7 -12.21 2.98 -5.95
N PHE A 8 -12.93 2.03 -6.54
CA PHE A 8 -12.39 0.75 -6.95
C PHE A 8 -11.43 0.93 -8.12
N GLN A 9 -10.33 0.18 -8.08
CA GLN A 9 -9.31 0.24 -9.12
C GLN A 9 -9.84 -0.37 -10.43
N GLY A 10 -9.82 0.40 -11.53
CA GLY A 10 -10.25 -0.05 -12.86
C GLY A 10 -10.36 1.09 -13.88
N LEU A 11 -10.27 0.75 -15.17
CA LEU A 11 -10.62 1.66 -16.26
C LEU A 11 -12.15 1.70 -16.35
N GLY A 12 -12.77 2.86 -16.11
CA GLY A 12 -14.23 3.02 -16.23
C GLY A 12 -14.90 3.97 -15.22
N GLY A 13 -14.15 4.57 -14.29
CA GLY A 13 -14.69 5.57 -13.36
C GLY A 13 -15.88 5.04 -12.56
N ASP A 14 -16.98 5.78 -12.55
CA ASP A 14 -18.16 5.45 -11.74
C ASP A 14 -18.84 4.13 -12.13
N GLU A 15 -18.78 3.73 -13.40
CA GLU A 15 -19.34 2.45 -13.84
C GLU A 15 -18.55 1.26 -13.29
N ALA A 16 -17.22 1.37 -13.28
CA ALA A 16 -16.35 0.36 -12.68
C ALA A 16 -16.57 0.27 -11.16
N ASN A 17 -16.77 1.42 -10.49
CA ASN A 17 -17.11 1.49 -9.08
C ASN A 17 -18.44 0.77 -8.77
N ALA A 18 -19.48 1.03 -9.55
CA ALA A 18 -20.79 0.41 -9.40
C ALA A 18 -20.71 -1.12 -9.64
N GLN A 19 -19.96 -1.54 -10.65
CA GLN A 19 -19.75 -2.95 -10.94
C GLN A 19 -19.04 -3.67 -9.79
N ALA A 20 -17.95 -3.10 -9.28
CA ALA A 20 -17.18 -3.68 -8.18
C ALA A 20 -17.98 -3.76 -6.88
N GLN A 21 -18.71 -2.70 -6.53
CA GLN A 21 -19.64 -2.74 -5.40
C GLN A 21 -20.71 -3.82 -5.58
N GLY A 22 -21.29 -3.94 -6.77
CA GLY A 22 -22.29 -4.97 -7.06
C GLY A 22 -21.73 -6.40 -6.96
N ILE A 23 -20.45 -6.62 -7.29
CA ILE A 23 -19.78 -7.91 -7.07
C ILE A 23 -19.69 -8.21 -5.57
N LEU A 24 -19.27 -7.24 -4.75
CA LEU A 24 -19.18 -7.39 -3.30
C LEU A 24 -20.55 -7.65 -2.67
N GLU A 25 -21.60 -6.95 -3.10
CA GLU A 25 -22.96 -7.10 -2.60
C GLU A 25 -23.49 -8.52 -2.88
N ARG A 26 -23.30 -9.01 -4.11
CA ARG A 26 -23.66 -10.39 -4.47
C ARG A 26 -22.87 -11.41 -3.66
N ALA A 27 -21.58 -11.18 -3.44
CA ALA A 27 -20.75 -12.07 -2.61
C ALA A 27 -21.26 -12.12 -1.17
N ALA A 28 -21.62 -10.98 -0.59
CA ALA A 28 -22.19 -10.89 0.74
C ALA A 28 -23.54 -11.61 0.87
N HIS A 29 -24.45 -11.41 -0.08
CA HIS A 29 -25.72 -12.13 -0.10
C HIS A 29 -25.54 -13.64 -0.25
N ARG A 30 -24.59 -14.08 -1.09
CA ARG A 30 -24.23 -15.50 -1.22
C ARG A 30 -23.64 -16.08 0.07
N ALA A 31 -22.96 -15.26 0.87
CA ALA A 31 -22.46 -15.64 2.18
C ALA A 31 -23.56 -15.62 3.28
N GLY A 32 -24.80 -15.22 2.96
CA GLY A 32 -25.95 -15.26 3.87
C GLY A 32 -26.29 -13.92 4.55
N PHE A 33 -25.60 -12.83 4.23
CA PHE A 33 -25.95 -11.50 4.75
C PHE A 33 -27.23 -10.97 4.08
N ARG A 34 -28.19 -10.46 4.89
CA ARG A 34 -29.48 -9.94 4.40
C ARG A 34 -29.47 -8.44 4.15
N ASP A 35 -28.93 -7.69 5.10
CA ASP A 35 -28.81 -6.23 5.02
C ASP A 35 -27.35 -5.86 4.80
N VAL A 36 -27.04 -5.42 3.58
CA VAL A 36 -25.70 -4.99 3.19
C VAL A 36 -25.69 -3.46 3.05
N VAL A 37 -24.85 -2.82 3.85
CA VAL A 37 -24.59 -1.38 3.77
C VAL A 37 -23.11 -1.20 3.51
N PHE A 38 -22.79 -0.40 2.50
CA PHE A 38 -21.43 -0.03 2.15
C PHE A 38 -21.03 1.26 2.85
N GLN A 39 -19.83 1.27 3.41
CA GLN A 39 -19.24 2.45 4.04
C GLN A 39 -17.88 2.69 3.42
N PHE A 40 -17.55 3.96 3.16
CA PHE A 40 -16.20 4.30 2.70
C PHE A 40 -15.17 3.93 3.77
N GLU A 41 -14.19 3.11 3.40
CA GLU A 41 -13.05 2.70 4.23
C GLU A 41 -12.33 3.88 4.89
N PRO A 42 -12.03 4.99 4.21
CA PRO A 42 -11.38 6.13 4.88
C PRO A 42 -12.27 6.80 5.92
N VAL A 43 -13.60 6.76 5.75
CA VAL A 43 -14.52 7.21 6.81
C VAL A 43 -14.43 6.25 7.98
N ALA A 44 -14.48 4.94 7.73
CA ALA A 44 -14.39 3.93 8.79
C ALA A 44 -13.06 4.00 9.57
N ALA A 45 -11.93 4.14 8.88
CA ALA A 45 -10.62 4.28 9.50
C ALA A 45 -10.50 5.53 10.38
N GLY A 46 -11.20 6.59 10.01
CA GLY A 46 -11.27 7.85 10.75
C GLY A 46 -12.27 7.89 11.89
N LEU A 47 -13.20 6.92 12.01
CA LEU A 47 -14.25 6.94 13.05
C LEU A 47 -13.69 6.86 14.47
N ASP A 48 -12.69 6.01 14.68
CA ASP A 48 -12.04 5.85 15.99
C ASP A 48 -11.37 7.17 16.41
N PHE A 49 -10.72 7.86 15.46
CA PHE A 49 -10.15 9.17 15.69
C PHE A 49 -11.24 10.22 15.89
N GLU A 50 -12.29 10.21 15.07
CA GLU A 50 -13.43 11.11 15.20
C GLU A 50 -14.06 11.01 16.58
N ALA A 51 -14.16 9.82 17.18
CA ALA A 51 -14.70 9.61 18.52
C ALA A 51 -13.94 10.38 19.61
N THR A 52 -12.67 10.73 19.37
CA THR A 52 -11.85 11.53 20.29
C THR A 52 -12.08 13.05 20.15
N LEU A 53 -12.70 13.51 19.08
CA LEU A 53 -12.87 14.94 18.79
C LEU A 53 -13.99 15.58 19.62
N SER A 54 -13.75 16.77 20.17
CA SER A 54 -14.78 17.58 20.84
C SER A 54 -15.38 18.68 19.96
N GLU A 55 -14.75 18.95 18.82
CA GLU A 55 -15.09 20.01 17.87
C GLU A 55 -14.95 19.48 16.44
N GLU A 56 -15.53 20.18 15.46
CA GLU A 56 -15.32 19.84 14.05
C GLU A 56 -13.86 20.12 13.64
N LYS A 57 -13.26 19.19 12.90
CA LYS A 57 -11.94 19.32 12.28
C LYS A 57 -11.93 18.79 10.86
N ARG A 58 -11.10 19.38 10.02
CA ARG A 58 -10.70 18.82 8.72
C ARG A 58 -9.59 17.81 8.95
N VAL A 59 -9.90 16.54 8.79
CA VAL A 59 -8.99 15.42 9.03
C VAL A 59 -8.55 14.84 7.70
N LEU A 60 -7.25 14.92 7.40
CA LEU A 60 -6.66 14.20 6.28
C LEU A 60 -6.32 12.78 6.74
N VAL A 61 -7.13 11.80 6.35
CA VAL A 61 -6.85 10.39 6.53
C VAL A 61 -5.89 9.94 5.43
N VAL A 62 -4.73 9.41 5.82
CA VAL A 62 -3.75 8.78 4.93
C VAL A 62 -3.65 7.31 5.33
N ASP A 63 -4.28 6.43 4.55
CA ASP A 63 -4.23 4.98 4.75
C ASP A 63 -3.22 4.35 3.80
N ILE A 64 -2.17 3.74 4.34
CA ILE A 64 -1.12 3.07 3.57
C ILE A 64 -1.12 1.58 3.94
N GLY A 65 -1.98 0.86 3.23
CA GLY A 65 -2.12 -0.59 3.34
C GLY A 65 -0.97 -1.36 2.67
N GLY A 66 -1.14 -2.67 2.55
CA GLY A 66 -0.14 -3.54 1.93
C GLY A 66 0.01 -3.33 0.42
N GLY A 67 -1.04 -2.91 -0.29
CA GLY A 67 -1.03 -2.79 -1.75
C GLY A 67 -1.63 -1.50 -2.31
N THR A 68 -2.27 -0.68 -1.46
CA THR A 68 -2.88 0.59 -1.87
C THR A 68 -2.57 1.68 -0.86
N THR A 69 -2.64 2.91 -1.37
CA THR A 69 -2.58 4.14 -0.59
C THR A 69 -3.83 4.91 -0.92
N ASP A 70 -4.60 5.26 0.11
CA ASP A 70 -5.85 5.99 -0.01
C ASP A 70 -5.78 7.23 0.89
N CYS A 71 -5.96 8.41 0.29
CA CYS A 71 -5.94 9.70 0.97
C CYS A 71 -7.32 10.31 0.89
N SER A 72 -7.88 10.73 2.03
CA SER A 72 -9.22 11.34 2.08
C SER A 72 -9.23 12.49 3.06
N LEU A 73 -9.69 13.65 2.60
CA LEU A 73 -9.92 14.80 3.45
C LEU A 73 -11.39 14.84 3.87
N LEU A 74 -11.63 14.78 5.17
CA LEU A 74 -12.95 14.61 5.76
C LEU A 74 -13.23 15.69 6.81
N LEU A 75 -14.46 16.16 6.89
CA LEU A 75 -14.98 16.84 8.07
C LEU A 75 -15.36 15.80 9.12
N MET A 76 -14.73 15.85 10.28
CA MET A 76 -14.99 14.96 11.41
C MET A 76 -15.32 15.77 12.66
N GLY A 77 -16.27 15.29 13.45
CA GLY A 77 -16.66 15.92 14.70
C GLY A 77 -18.05 15.47 15.16
N PRO A 78 -18.51 15.92 16.34
CA PRO A 78 -19.77 15.48 16.92
C PRO A 78 -20.98 15.57 15.96
N GLN A 79 -21.03 16.61 15.11
CA GLN A 79 -22.11 16.83 14.16
C GLN A 79 -22.18 15.85 12.98
N TRP A 80 -21.08 15.14 12.70
CA TRP A 80 -21.00 14.16 11.61
C TRP A 80 -21.16 12.72 12.10
N ARG A 81 -20.90 12.45 13.38
CA ARG A 81 -21.04 11.11 13.99
C ARG A 81 -22.43 10.53 13.85
N GLU A 82 -23.46 11.36 13.97
CA GLU A 82 -24.87 10.93 13.94
C GLU A 82 -25.46 10.87 12.52
N ARG A 83 -24.70 11.30 11.50
CA ARG A 83 -25.19 11.33 10.11
C ARG A 83 -24.93 10.00 9.42
N ALA A 84 -26.01 9.39 8.92
CA ALA A 84 -25.93 8.18 8.09
C ALA A 84 -25.35 8.46 6.70
N ASP A 85 -25.71 9.60 6.09
CA ASP A 85 -25.09 10.06 4.85
C ASP A 85 -23.95 11.02 5.16
N ARG A 86 -22.74 10.61 4.77
CA ARG A 86 -21.49 11.32 5.01
C ARG A 86 -20.82 11.78 3.72
N GLN A 87 -21.51 11.73 2.58
CA GLN A 87 -20.95 12.24 1.32
C GLN A 87 -20.51 13.70 1.43
N GLN A 88 -21.31 14.53 2.13
CA GLN A 88 -20.99 15.95 2.35
C GLN A 88 -19.77 16.18 3.26
N SER A 89 -19.38 15.19 4.06
CA SER A 89 -18.18 15.30 4.89
C SER A 89 -16.90 15.04 4.10
N LEU A 90 -16.99 14.36 2.96
CA LEU A 90 -15.84 14.05 2.11
C LEU A 90 -15.52 15.26 1.22
N LEU A 91 -14.44 15.95 1.55
CA LEU A 91 -14.02 17.17 0.86
C LEU A 91 -13.12 16.86 -0.33
N GLY A 92 -12.31 15.81 -0.24
CA GLY A 92 -11.40 15.42 -1.32
C GLY A 92 -10.89 14.00 -1.12
N HIS A 93 -10.51 13.35 -2.21
CA HIS A 93 -10.02 11.99 -2.19
C HIS A 93 -9.08 11.69 -3.36
N SER A 94 -8.12 10.83 -3.11
CA SER A 94 -7.29 10.19 -4.12
C SER A 94 -6.85 8.82 -3.63
N GLY A 95 -6.54 7.91 -4.54
CA GLY A 95 -5.90 6.65 -4.18
C GLY A 95 -5.20 6.01 -5.35
N CYS A 96 -4.17 5.21 -5.08
CA CYS A 96 -3.48 4.45 -6.13
C CYS A 96 -2.91 3.13 -5.62
N ARG A 97 -2.58 2.25 -6.57
CA ARG A 97 -2.01 0.91 -6.32
C ARG A 97 -0.53 0.98 -5.98
N ILE A 98 -0.24 1.59 -4.84
CA ILE A 98 1.04 1.62 -4.18
C ILE A 98 0.84 1.39 -2.68
N GLY A 99 1.58 0.46 -2.09
CA GLY A 99 1.47 0.20 -0.65
C GLY A 99 2.76 -0.34 -0.06
N GLY A 100 2.63 -0.97 1.11
CA GLY A 100 3.76 -1.57 1.84
C GLY A 100 4.60 -2.52 0.99
N ASN A 101 3.96 -3.34 0.15
CA ASN A 101 4.65 -4.27 -0.73
C ASN A 101 5.54 -3.56 -1.76
N ASP A 102 5.14 -2.40 -2.28
CA ASP A 102 5.98 -1.64 -3.21
C ASP A 102 7.24 -1.09 -2.51
N LEU A 103 7.13 -0.76 -1.21
CA LEU A 103 8.28 -0.39 -0.38
C LEU A 103 9.24 -1.57 -0.20
N ASP A 104 8.69 -2.77 0.04
CA ASP A 104 9.48 -4.00 0.24
C ASP A 104 10.21 -4.40 -1.05
N ILE A 105 9.53 -4.30 -2.19
CA ILE A 105 10.11 -4.57 -3.51
C ILE A 105 11.21 -3.57 -3.82
N ALA A 106 10.99 -2.28 -3.56
CA ALA A 106 12.00 -1.25 -3.78
C ALA A 106 13.25 -1.47 -2.92
N LEU A 107 13.07 -1.86 -1.65
CA LEU A 107 14.18 -2.20 -0.75
C LEU A 107 14.91 -3.47 -1.19
N ALA A 108 14.17 -4.53 -1.54
CA ALA A 108 14.75 -5.77 -2.07
C ALA A 108 15.57 -5.51 -3.33
N PHE A 109 15.00 -4.71 -4.25
CA PHE A 109 15.66 -4.32 -5.48
C PHE A 109 16.94 -3.53 -5.22
N LYS A 110 16.90 -2.52 -4.36
CA LYS A 110 18.05 -1.64 -4.16
C LYS A 110 19.13 -2.24 -3.26
N CYS A 111 18.76 -3.00 -2.22
CA CYS A 111 19.68 -3.46 -1.19
C CYS A 111 20.04 -4.95 -1.28
N LEU A 112 19.14 -5.82 -1.80
CA LEU A 112 19.38 -7.26 -1.83
C LEU A 112 19.83 -7.75 -3.22
N MET A 113 19.26 -7.24 -4.31
CA MET A 113 19.67 -7.63 -5.67
C MET A 113 21.15 -7.39 -6.02
N PRO A 114 21.88 -6.40 -5.46
CA PRO A 114 23.32 -6.28 -5.68
C PRO A 114 24.11 -7.52 -5.23
N LEU A 115 23.68 -8.20 -4.17
CA LEU A 115 24.27 -9.46 -3.72
C LEU A 115 24.14 -10.57 -4.77
N LEU A 116 23.09 -10.49 -5.60
CA LEU A 116 22.77 -11.43 -6.66
C LEU A 116 23.28 -10.95 -8.04
N GLY A 117 24.20 -9.97 -8.06
CA GLY A 117 24.91 -9.53 -9.28
C GLY A 117 24.25 -8.37 -10.02
N MET A 118 23.23 -7.74 -9.43
CA MET A 118 22.62 -6.54 -10.03
C MET A 118 23.63 -5.40 -10.12
N GLY A 119 23.65 -4.71 -11.25
CA GLY A 119 24.61 -3.62 -11.52
C GLY A 119 26.01 -4.12 -11.93
N GLY A 120 26.19 -5.44 -12.10
CA GLY A 120 27.43 -6.02 -12.62
C GLY A 120 27.57 -5.85 -14.14
N GLU A 121 28.69 -6.34 -14.66
CA GLU A 121 29.06 -6.30 -16.06
C GLU A 121 29.50 -7.68 -16.55
N THR A 122 29.52 -7.86 -17.87
CA THR A 122 30.18 -8.98 -18.52
C THR A 122 31.70 -8.85 -18.45
N GLU A 123 32.42 -9.93 -18.74
CA GLU A 123 33.88 -9.92 -18.89
C GLU A 123 34.34 -8.85 -19.91
N LYS A 124 33.51 -8.56 -20.91
CA LYS A 124 33.74 -7.55 -21.96
C LYS A 124 33.40 -6.12 -21.53
N GLY A 125 32.98 -5.89 -20.28
CA GLY A 125 32.59 -4.58 -19.75
C GLY A 125 31.22 -4.10 -20.22
N THR A 126 30.36 -5.00 -20.71
CA THR A 126 28.96 -4.64 -21.04
C THR A 126 28.10 -4.78 -19.79
N ALA A 127 27.30 -3.77 -19.46
CA ALA A 127 26.38 -3.83 -18.32
C ALA A 127 25.39 -5.00 -18.44
N LEU A 128 25.15 -5.71 -17.34
CA LEU A 128 24.12 -6.74 -17.27
C LEU A 128 22.72 -6.10 -17.38
N PRO A 129 21.76 -6.78 -18.03
CA PRO A 129 20.40 -6.24 -18.15
C PRO A 129 19.73 -6.18 -16.77
N ILE A 130 19.06 -5.08 -16.46
CA ILE A 130 18.43 -4.89 -15.14
C ILE A 130 17.12 -5.68 -14.97
N LEU A 131 16.42 -5.93 -16.09
CA LEU A 131 15.05 -6.45 -16.11
C LEU A 131 14.89 -7.80 -15.38
N PRO A 132 15.79 -8.80 -15.52
CA PRO A 132 15.65 -10.05 -14.78
C PRO A 132 15.69 -9.89 -13.26
N TRP A 133 16.47 -8.92 -12.74
CA TRP A 133 16.54 -8.63 -11.30
C TRP A 133 15.27 -7.93 -10.82
N TRP A 134 14.74 -6.98 -11.59
CA TRP A 134 13.46 -6.34 -11.26
C TRP A 134 12.32 -7.37 -11.24
N ASN A 135 12.20 -8.15 -12.31
CA ASN A 135 11.15 -9.15 -12.44
C ASN A 135 11.24 -10.22 -11.34
N ALA A 136 12.44 -10.51 -10.82
CA ALA A 136 12.62 -11.43 -9.70
C ALA A 136 11.91 -10.96 -8.43
N VAL A 137 11.95 -9.66 -8.13
CA VAL A 137 11.38 -9.10 -6.89
C VAL A 137 10.01 -8.46 -7.07
N ALA A 138 9.55 -8.24 -8.30
CA ALA A 138 8.24 -7.66 -8.61
C ALA A 138 7.07 -8.63 -8.30
N ILE A 139 6.94 -9.10 -7.05
CA ILE A 139 5.97 -10.11 -6.61
C ILE A 139 4.51 -9.63 -6.68
N ASN A 140 4.31 -8.32 -6.82
CA ASN A 140 3.02 -7.69 -7.02
C ASN A 140 2.65 -7.51 -8.50
N ASP A 141 3.47 -8.03 -9.42
CA ASP A 141 3.30 -7.98 -10.87
C ASP A 141 3.35 -9.41 -11.44
N VAL A 142 2.16 -9.94 -11.77
CA VAL A 142 2.00 -11.31 -12.28
C VAL A 142 2.69 -11.50 -13.63
N PRO A 143 2.54 -10.61 -14.63
CA PRO A 143 3.35 -10.65 -15.85
C PRO A 143 4.86 -10.72 -15.57
N ALA A 144 5.40 -9.83 -14.74
CA ALA A 144 6.83 -9.79 -14.45
C ALA A 144 7.34 -11.10 -13.81
N GLN A 145 6.59 -11.65 -12.84
CA GLN A 145 6.92 -12.94 -12.23
C GLN A 145 6.82 -14.10 -13.23
N SER A 146 5.82 -14.09 -14.10
CA SER A 146 5.65 -15.10 -15.15
C SER A 146 6.83 -15.08 -16.12
N ASP A 147 7.26 -13.88 -16.51
CA ASP A 147 8.44 -13.67 -17.35
C ASP A 147 9.72 -14.12 -16.64
N PHE A 148 9.89 -13.76 -15.36
CA PHE A 148 11.05 -14.18 -14.57
C PHE A 148 11.16 -15.71 -14.53
N TYR A 149 10.07 -16.41 -14.20
CA TYR A 149 10.05 -17.87 -14.10
C TYR A 149 9.91 -18.60 -15.44
N SER A 150 9.91 -17.88 -16.56
CA SER A 150 9.82 -18.48 -17.88
C SER A 150 11.08 -19.27 -18.24
N THR A 151 10.91 -20.28 -19.11
CA THR A 151 12.02 -21.03 -19.70
C THR A 151 12.96 -20.12 -20.50
N ALA A 152 12.43 -19.07 -21.14
CA ALA A 152 13.22 -18.11 -21.90
C ALA A 152 14.16 -17.32 -20.99
N ASN A 153 13.65 -16.79 -19.87
CA ASN A 153 14.48 -16.11 -18.89
C ASN A 153 15.48 -17.07 -18.22
N GLY A 154 15.11 -18.33 -18.00
CA GLY A 154 16.05 -19.37 -17.55
C GLY A 154 17.26 -19.52 -18.49
N ARG A 155 17.05 -19.53 -19.82
CA ARG A 155 18.16 -19.55 -20.80
C ARG A 155 19.00 -18.29 -20.72
N LEU A 156 18.35 -17.12 -20.68
CA LEU A 156 19.03 -15.83 -20.53
C LEU A 156 19.93 -15.81 -19.28
N LEU A 157 19.44 -16.25 -18.12
CA LEU A 157 20.23 -16.30 -16.89
C LEU A 157 21.45 -17.23 -17.01
N ASN A 158 21.33 -18.36 -17.72
CA ASN A 158 22.48 -19.23 -17.99
C ASN A 158 23.49 -18.60 -18.96
N ASP A 159 23.04 -17.81 -19.94
CA ASP A 159 23.92 -17.05 -20.83
C ASP A 159 24.66 -15.94 -20.09
N LEU A 160 23.95 -15.21 -19.22
CA LEU A 160 24.55 -14.19 -18.36
C LEU A 160 25.56 -14.80 -17.40
N LEU A 161 25.26 -15.95 -16.78
CA LEU A 161 26.19 -16.66 -15.90
C LEU A 161 27.53 -16.99 -16.58
N ARG A 162 27.50 -17.36 -17.86
CA ARG A 162 28.72 -17.69 -18.64
C ARG A 162 29.58 -16.49 -19.00
N SER A 163 29.01 -15.29 -19.01
CA SER A 163 29.66 -14.09 -19.52
C SER A 163 29.85 -12.99 -18.47
N ALA A 164 29.23 -13.13 -17.30
CA ALA A 164 29.33 -12.18 -16.19
C ALA A 164 30.72 -12.21 -15.56
N ARG A 165 31.26 -11.02 -15.25
CA ARG A 165 32.52 -10.88 -14.50
C ARG A 165 32.39 -11.46 -13.08
N ASP A 166 31.26 -11.23 -12.43
CA ASP A 166 30.91 -11.81 -11.12
C ASP A 166 29.94 -13.00 -11.29
N ALA A 167 30.38 -14.06 -11.96
CA ALA A 167 29.56 -15.23 -12.26
C ALA A 167 28.91 -15.85 -11.00
N ASP A 168 29.64 -15.92 -9.89
CA ASP A 168 29.13 -16.47 -8.63
C ASP A 168 27.90 -15.72 -8.11
N LYS A 169 27.86 -14.38 -8.26
CA LYS A 169 26.70 -13.58 -7.84
C LYS A 169 25.49 -13.83 -8.76
N VAL A 170 25.72 -13.93 -10.07
CA VAL A 170 24.64 -14.24 -11.04
C VAL A 170 24.09 -15.66 -10.80
N ALA A 171 24.94 -16.60 -10.35
CA ALA A 171 24.51 -17.94 -9.97
C ALA A 171 23.49 -17.92 -8.81
N LEU A 172 23.57 -16.94 -7.90
CA LEU A 172 22.60 -16.76 -6.82
C LEU A 172 21.22 -16.35 -7.37
N LEU A 173 21.16 -15.45 -8.37
CA LEU A 173 19.89 -15.14 -9.05
C LEU A 173 19.33 -16.36 -9.77
N LEU A 174 20.19 -17.15 -10.43
CA LEU A 174 19.78 -18.40 -11.06
C LEU A 174 19.23 -19.40 -10.04
N LYS A 175 19.77 -19.46 -8.81
CA LYS A 175 19.21 -20.25 -7.71
C LYS A 175 17.81 -19.75 -7.31
N VAL A 176 17.62 -18.42 -7.19
CA VAL A 176 16.30 -17.82 -6.93
C VAL A 176 15.29 -18.24 -7.99
N TRP A 177 15.68 -18.21 -9.27
CA TRP A 177 14.86 -18.69 -10.39
C TRP A 177 14.52 -20.18 -10.26
N ARG A 178 15.52 -21.06 -10.10
CA ARG A 178 15.35 -22.52 -10.03
C ARG A 178 14.47 -22.96 -8.86
N GLN A 179 14.61 -22.30 -7.71
CA GLN A 179 13.98 -22.70 -6.46
C GLN A 179 12.76 -21.84 -6.09
N ARG A 180 12.36 -20.90 -6.95
CA ARG A 180 11.21 -20.00 -6.75
C ARG A 180 11.27 -19.21 -5.44
N LEU A 181 12.38 -18.51 -5.21
CA LEU A 181 12.67 -17.85 -3.93
C LEU A 181 12.26 -16.37 -3.85
N SER A 182 11.60 -15.82 -4.88
CA SER A 182 11.22 -14.39 -4.94
C SER A 182 10.49 -13.89 -3.70
N TYR A 183 9.47 -14.63 -3.23
CA TYR A 183 8.69 -14.22 -2.08
C TYR A 183 9.53 -14.17 -0.79
N ARG A 184 10.41 -15.15 -0.56
CA ARG A 184 11.29 -15.17 0.62
C ARG A 184 12.26 -13.99 0.60
N LEU A 185 12.72 -13.61 -0.58
CA LEU A 185 13.62 -12.48 -0.76
C LEU A 185 12.94 -11.15 -0.45
N VAL A 186 11.73 -10.92 -0.97
CA VAL A 186 10.96 -9.71 -0.66
C VAL A 186 10.53 -9.68 0.81
N ARG A 187 10.17 -10.83 1.40
CA ARG A 187 9.88 -10.92 2.82
C ARG A 187 11.08 -10.55 3.69
N SER A 188 12.30 -10.92 3.30
CA SER A 188 13.52 -10.51 4.03
C SER A 188 13.70 -8.98 3.99
N ALA A 189 13.32 -8.34 2.87
CA ALA A 189 13.29 -6.89 2.78
C ALA A 189 12.17 -6.27 3.65
N GLU A 190 10.99 -6.86 3.72
CA GLU A 190 9.90 -6.42 4.61
C GLU A 190 10.33 -6.44 6.08
N GLU A 191 10.92 -7.54 6.53
CA GLU A 191 11.43 -7.69 7.90
C GLU A 191 12.52 -6.64 8.19
N SER A 192 13.39 -6.36 7.20
CA SER A 192 14.42 -5.32 7.30
C SER A 192 13.84 -3.91 7.36
N LYS A 193 12.82 -3.60 6.54
CA LYS A 193 12.08 -2.32 6.54
C LYS A 193 11.43 -2.07 7.90
N ILE A 194 10.81 -3.10 8.47
CA ILE A 194 10.18 -3.02 9.79
C ILE A 194 11.24 -2.77 10.86
N ALA A 195 12.36 -3.52 10.87
CA ALA A 195 13.45 -3.32 11.82
C ALA A 195 14.05 -1.90 11.74
N LEU A 196 14.21 -1.36 10.54
CA LEU A 196 14.73 0.00 10.30
C LEU A 196 13.76 1.12 10.73
N SER A 197 12.53 0.79 11.12
CA SER A 197 11.61 1.77 11.71
C SER A 197 12.00 2.15 13.16
N SER A 198 12.80 1.32 13.84
CA SER A 198 13.29 1.58 15.21
C SER A 198 14.80 1.49 15.37
N ALA A 199 15.53 0.97 14.38
CA ALA A 199 16.99 0.88 14.37
C ALA A 199 17.64 1.73 13.27
N ALA A 200 18.89 2.14 13.48
CA ALA A 200 19.67 2.89 12.48
C ALA A 200 20.20 2.00 11.34
N SER A 201 20.40 0.71 11.63
CA SER A 201 20.87 -0.30 10.69
C SER A 201 20.36 -1.69 11.07
N VAL A 202 20.25 -2.58 10.10
CA VAL A 202 19.93 -4.00 10.29
C VAL A 202 20.83 -4.85 9.40
N GLU A 203 21.25 -6.01 9.90
CA GLU A 203 21.90 -7.02 9.08
C GLU A 203 20.84 -7.96 8.50
N THR A 204 20.76 -8.05 7.18
CA THR A 204 19.80 -8.88 6.46
C THR A 204 20.51 -10.12 5.91
N ALA A 205 20.31 -11.26 6.56
CA ALA A 205 20.84 -12.55 6.12
C ALA A 205 19.88 -13.25 5.14
N LEU A 206 20.44 -13.94 4.14
CA LEU A 206 19.74 -14.68 3.09
C LEU A 206 20.19 -16.15 3.04
N PRO A 207 20.11 -16.90 4.15
CA PRO A 207 20.66 -18.26 4.25
C PRO A 207 19.98 -19.25 3.28
N PHE A 208 18.75 -18.97 2.86
CA PHE A 208 18.05 -19.78 1.86
C PHE A 208 18.64 -19.66 0.44
N ILE A 209 19.47 -18.64 0.19
CA ILE A 209 20.23 -18.47 -1.07
C ILE A 209 21.65 -18.99 -0.88
N GLN A 210 22.35 -18.59 0.17
CA GLN A 210 23.68 -19.08 0.53
C GLN A 210 23.93 -18.79 2.01
N ASP A 211 24.54 -19.72 2.74
CA ASP A 211 24.59 -19.72 4.21
C ASP A 211 25.14 -18.42 4.81
N GLU A 212 26.22 -17.88 4.24
CA GLU A 212 26.89 -16.65 4.71
C GLU A 212 26.47 -15.38 3.94
N LEU A 213 25.42 -15.46 3.11
CA LEU A 213 25.00 -14.32 2.32
C LEU A 213 24.23 -13.32 3.20
N ALA A 214 24.84 -12.17 3.48
CA ALA A 214 24.21 -11.11 4.25
C ALA A 214 24.63 -9.71 3.75
N THR A 215 23.85 -8.70 4.11
CA THR A 215 24.21 -7.29 3.90
C THR A 215 23.69 -6.42 5.04
N ALA A 216 24.46 -5.40 5.41
CA ALA A 216 24.00 -4.38 6.33
C ALA A 216 23.21 -3.30 5.57
N ILE A 217 21.95 -3.11 5.95
CA ILE A 217 21.10 -2.05 5.42
C ILE A 217 21.03 -0.94 6.47
N ALA A 218 21.48 0.26 6.13
CA ALA A 218 21.37 1.46 6.97
C ALA A 218 20.15 2.30 6.58
N GLN A 219 19.75 3.25 7.44
CA GLN A 219 18.66 4.19 7.14
C GLN A 219 18.86 4.94 5.81
N GLN A 220 20.08 5.32 5.44
CA GLN A 220 20.35 5.96 4.15
C GLN A 220 20.01 5.04 2.97
N GLY A 221 20.26 3.74 3.11
CA GLY A 221 19.87 2.74 2.11
C GLY A 221 18.35 2.63 1.97
N LEU A 222 17.63 2.66 3.09
CA LEU A 222 16.17 2.69 3.11
C LEU A 222 15.61 3.97 2.47
N GLU A 223 16.11 5.15 2.87
CA GLU A 223 15.72 6.44 2.29
C GLU A 223 15.90 6.43 0.78
N ALA A 224 17.07 5.98 0.31
CA ALA A 224 17.34 5.90 -1.12
C ALA A 224 16.45 4.88 -1.84
N ALA A 225 16.07 3.77 -1.19
CA ALA A 225 15.18 2.77 -1.79
C ALA A 225 13.74 3.25 -1.90
N LEU A 226 13.28 3.99 -0.89
CA LEU A 226 11.88 4.40 -0.78
C LEU A 226 11.58 5.74 -1.45
N ASP A 227 12.57 6.47 -1.96
CA ASP A 227 12.41 7.78 -2.60
C ASP A 227 11.28 7.84 -3.66
N GLN A 228 11.34 6.95 -4.65
CA GLN A 228 10.32 6.88 -5.71
C GLN A 228 8.95 6.42 -5.19
N PRO A 229 8.83 5.32 -4.41
CA PRO A 229 7.56 4.96 -3.82
C PRO A 229 6.93 6.06 -2.94
N LEU A 230 7.73 6.71 -2.09
CA LEU A 230 7.26 7.81 -1.23
C LEU A 230 6.77 8.99 -2.06
N THR A 231 7.46 9.34 -3.14
CA THR A 231 7.02 10.41 -4.05
C THR A 231 5.61 10.15 -4.58
N ARG A 232 5.30 8.90 -4.96
CA ARG A 232 3.97 8.51 -5.45
C ARG A 232 2.89 8.55 -4.36
N ILE A 233 3.25 8.19 -3.12
CA ILE A 233 2.35 8.31 -1.95
C ILE A 233 2.05 9.80 -1.68
N MET A 234 3.08 10.65 -1.67
CA MET A 234 2.94 12.10 -1.44
C MET A 234 2.17 12.80 -2.57
N GLU A 235 2.25 12.28 -3.79
CA GLU A 235 1.40 12.73 -4.90
C GLU A 235 -0.09 12.49 -4.62
N GLN A 236 -0.46 11.36 -4.01
CA GLN A 236 -1.86 11.12 -3.60
C GLN A 236 -2.28 12.15 -2.54
N VAL A 237 -1.45 12.38 -1.53
CA VAL A 237 -1.73 13.44 -0.54
C VAL A 237 -2.01 14.78 -1.22
N ARG A 238 -1.20 15.16 -2.22
CA ARG A 238 -1.42 16.39 -2.98
C ARG A 238 -2.73 16.37 -3.76
N LEU A 239 -3.04 15.29 -4.47
CA LEU A 239 -4.28 15.16 -5.26
C LEU A 239 -5.53 15.25 -4.38
N ALA A 240 -5.52 14.63 -3.19
CA ALA A 240 -6.61 14.72 -2.23
C ALA A 240 -6.81 16.17 -1.75
N LEU A 241 -5.72 16.91 -1.50
CA LEU A 241 -5.79 18.32 -1.09
C LEU A 241 -6.27 19.23 -2.23
N ASP A 242 -5.72 19.07 -3.43
CA ASP A 242 -6.08 19.85 -4.61
C ASP A 242 -7.56 19.70 -4.97
N SER A 243 -8.10 18.47 -4.87
CA SER A 243 -9.54 18.22 -5.08
C SER A 243 -10.44 18.88 -4.04
N SER A 244 -9.94 19.06 -2.82
CA SER A 244 -10.70 19.67 -1.71
C SER A 244 -10.63 21.20 -1.63
N GLN A 245 -9.61 21.80 -2.26
CA GLN A 245 -9.31 23.24 -2.17
C GLN A 245 -9.19 23.77 -0.73
N THR A 246 -8.80 22.92 0.22
CA THR A 246 -8.67 23.31 1.63
C THR A 246 -7.51 22.58 2.31
N THR A 247 -7.12 23.07 3.49
CA THR A 247 -6.05 22.49 4.30
C THR A 247 -6.61 21.67 5.47
N PRO A 248 -5.97 20.56 5.84
CA PRO A 248 -6.34 19.81 7.04
C PRO A 248 -5.93 20.54 8.31
N ASP A 249 -6.68 20.31 9.39
CA ASP A 249 -6.32 20.70 10.75
C ASP A 249 -5.47 19.62 11.44
N VAL A 250 -5.56 18.37 10.97
CA VAL A 250 -4.81 17.21 11.49
C VAL A 250 -4.67 16.15 10.41
N ILE A 251 -3.53 15.45 10.40
CA ILE A 251 -3.30 14.27 9.56
C ILE A 251 -3.49 13.04 10.44
N TYR A 252 -4.37 12.15 10.04
CA TYR A 252 -4.54 10.83 10.66
C TYR A 252 -3.91 9.77 9.77
N LEU A 253 -2.78 9.22 10.21
CA LEU A 253 -2.03 8.22 9.46
C LEU A 253 -2.39 6.81 9.98
N THR A 254 -2.77 5.91 9.07
CA THR A 254 -3.17 4.53 9.38
C THR A 254 -2.66 3.53 8.32
N GLY A 255 -2.82 2.24 8.60
CA GLY A 255 -2.34 1.12 7.79
C GLY A 255 -0.98 0.60 8.23
N GLY A 256 -0.62 -0.62 7.79
CA GLY A 256 0.59 -1.31 8.26
C GLY A 256 1.90 -0.55 8.00
N SER A 257 1.93 0.35 7.01
CA SER A 257 3.10 1.18 6.72
C SER A 257 3.13 2.51 7.50
N ALA A 258 2.07 2.88 8.22
CA ALA A 258 1.94 4.12 9.00
C ALA A 258 3.07 4.32 10.03
N ARG A 259 3.67 3.23 10.50
CA ARG A 259 4.74 3.27 11.50
C ARG A 259 6.08 3.76 10.93
N SER A 260 6.23 3.83 9.61
CA SER A 260 7.47 4.25 8.96
C SER A 260 7.85 5.69 9.33
N PRO A 261 9.02 5.93 9.95
CA PRO A 261 9.50 7.27 10.24
C PRO A 261 9.68 8.13 8.98
N LEU A 262 10.01 7.51 7.85
CA LEU A 262 10.20 8.20 6.58
C LEU A 262 8.89 8.77 6.03
N ILE A 263 7.79 8.02 6.17
CA ILE A 263 6.46 8.50 5.76
C ILE A 263 6.04 9.69 6.64
N LYS A 264 6.23 9.59 7.96
CA LYS A 264 5.93 10.69 8.89
C LYS A 264 6.76 11.95 8.57
N LYS A 265 8.05 11.78 8.28
CA LYS A 265 8.96 12.86 7.87
C LYS A 265 8.53 13.50 6.55
N ALA A 266 8.15 12.69 5.55
CA ALA A 266 7.66 13.19 4.26
C ALA A 266 6.35 13.98 4.40
N LEU A 267 5.40 13.47 5.17
CA LEU A 267 4.14 14.17 5.47
C LEU A 267 4.38 15.49 6.20
N ALA A 268 5.24 15.50 7.23
CA ALA A 268 5.57 16.72 7.97
C ALA A 268 6.28 17.77 7.10
N ALA A 269 7.06 17.34 6.11
CA ALA A 269 7.70 18.23 5.14
C ALA A 269 6.69 18.80 4.12
N GLN A 270 5.73 17.99 3.67
CA GLN A 270 4.70 18.42 2.73
C GLN A 270 3.63 19.33 3.36
N LEU A 271 3.29 19.09 4.64
CA LEU A 271 2.28 19.82 5.40
C LEU A 271 2.87 20.34 6.73
N PRO A 272 3.75 21.35 6.68
CA PRO A 272 4.42 21.86 7.86
C PRO A 272 3.42 22.48 8.85
N GLY A 273 3.56 22.14 10.13
CA GLY A 273 2.73 22.66 11.21
C GLY A 273 1.40 21.94 11.42
N ILE A 274 1.03 20.98 10.56
CA ILE A 274 -0.16 20.17 10.77
C ILE A 274 0.18 18.99 11.70
N PRO A 275 -0.54 18.81 12.82
CA PRO A 275 -0.29 17.70 13.74
C PRO A 275 -0.56 16.35 13.06
N LEU A 276 0.28 15.37 13.38
CA LEU A 276 0.12 13.97 13.01
C LEU A 276 -0.48 13.19 14.17
N ALA A 277 -1.65 12.60 13.96
CA ALA A 277 -2.28 11.63 14.84
C ALA A 277 -2.04 10.22 14.29
N GLY A 278 -1.90 9.24 15.20
CA GLY A 278 -1.79 7.81 14.87
C GLY A 278 -2.95 7.02 15.48
N GLY A 279 -3.37 5.97 14.80
CA GLY A 279 -4.43 5.06 15.24
C GLY A 279 -3.97 3.61 15.40
N ASP A 280 -4.91 2.68 15.57
CA ASP A 280 -4.62 1.25 15.53
C ASP A 280 -4.42 0.78 14.08
N ASP A 281 -3.14 0.63 13.70
CA ASP A 281 -2.63 0.43 12.33
C ASP A 281 -3.17 -0.83 11.61
N PHE A 282 -3.74 -1.81 12.33
CA PHE A 282 -4.18 -3.10 11.77
C PHE A 282 -5.70 -3.32 11.85
N GLY A 283 -6.40 -2.53 12.66
CA GLY A 283 -7.81 -2.74 12.99
C GLY A 283 -8.74 -1.60 12.59
N SER A 284 -8.24 -0.38 12.30
CA SER A 284 -9.07 0.84 12.25
C SER A 284 -10.28 0.74 11.31
N VAL A 285 -10.14 0.11 10.14
CA VAL A 285 -11.26 -0.07 9.21
C VAL A 285 -12.30 -1.06 9.78
N THR A 286 -11.86 -2.19 10.32
CA THR A 286 -12.78 -3.21 10.86
C THR A 286 -13.40 -2.77 12.18
N ALA A 287 -12.63 -2.07 13.02
CA ALA A 287 -13.05 -1.48 14.27
C ALA A 287 -14.09 -0.38 14.05
N GLY A 288 -13.88 0.52 13.07
CA GLY A 288 -14.85 1.56 12.73
C GLY A 288 -16.17 1.04 12.14
N LEU A 289 -16.14 -0.09 11.41
CA LEU A 289 -17.34 -0.71 10.84
C LEU A 289 -18.21 -1.44 11.88
N GLY A 290 -17.63 -1.85 13.02
CA GLY A 290 -18.30 -2.63 14.07
C GLY A 290 -19.44 -1.87 14.77
N PRO A 291 -19.18 -0.69 15.37
CA PRO A 291 -20.19 0.12 16.08
C PRO A 291 -21.37 0.52 15.20
N LEU A 292 -21.14 0.80 13.91
CA LEU A 292 -22.18 1.14 12.95
C LEU A 292 -23.12 -0.04 12.62
N GLY A 293 -22.68 -1.28 12.82
CA GLY A 293 -23.51 -2.48 12.67
C GLY A 293 -24.29 -2.86 13.94
N ALA A 294 -23.82 -2.45 15.12
CA ALA A 294 -24.39 -2.82 16.41
C ALA A 294 -25.34 -1.74 16.99
N GLY A 295 -25.15 -0.47 16.63
CA GLY A 295 -26.08 0.61 16.95
C GLY A 295 -27.32 0.51 16.07
N GLY A 296 -28.40 -0.06 16.60
CA GLY A 296 -29.69 -0.19 15.92
C GLY A 296 -30.24 1.15 15.43
N PHE A 297 -29.82 1.58 14.24
CA PHE A 297 -30.55 2.56 13.45
C PHE A 297 -31.87 1.91 13.01
N PRO A 298 -33.02 2.53 13.27
CA PRO A 298 -34.28 1.93 12.89
C PRO A 298 -34.32 1.77 11.36
N LEU A 299 -34.58 0.54 10.93
CA LEU A 299 -34.87 0.04 9.57
C LEU A 299 -35.93 0.82 8.76
N ALA A 300 -36.35 2.00 9.22
CA ALA A 300 -37.46 2.77 8.67
C ALA A 300 -37.13 3.51 7.36
N LEU A 301 -35.85 3.70 6.99
CA LEU A 301 -35.49 4.54 5.83
C LEU A 301 -34.94 3.80 4.61
N ALA A 302 -34.75 2.47 4.65
CA ALA A 302 -34.46 1.67 3.45
C ALA A 302 -35.65 1.63 2.46
N ARG A 303 -36.84 2.09 2.86
CA ARG A 303 -38.03 2.15 2.00
C ARG A 303 -38.12 3.40 1.11
N ARG A 304 -37.33 4.46 1.34
CA ARG A 304 -37.48 5.71 0.56
C ARG A 304 -36.67 5.76 -0.74
N CYS A 305 -35.61 4.98 -0.90
CA CYS A 305 -34.84 4.94 -2.16
C CYS A 305 -35.54 4.17 -3.31
N ARG A 306 -36.65 3.47 -3.06
CA ARG A 306 -37.48 2.86 -4.13
C ARG A 306 -38.49 3.84 -4.77
N ALA A 307 -38.67 5.05 -4.23
CA ALA A 307 -39.75 5.95 -4.64
C ALA A 307 -39.32 7.15 -5.51
N ALA A 308 -38.02 7.34 -5.79
CA ALA A 308 -37.54 8.45 -6.62
C ALA A 308 -37.12 8.01 -8.04
N GLY A 309 -37.92 7.11 -8.64
CA GLY A 309 -37.91 6.96 -10.09
C GLY A 309 -38.68 8.13 -10.70
N LEU A 310 -37.96 9.12 -11.20
CA LEU A 310 -38.51 10.14 -12.10
C LEU A 310 -37.67 10.13 -13.37
N SER A 311 -38.41 9.99 -14.47
CA SER A 311 -38.06 9.92 -15.89
C SER A 311 -36.88 10.77 -16.35
#